data_AF-A0A431R854-F1
#
_entry.id   AF-A0A431R854-F1
#
_cell.length_a   1.000
_cell.length_b   1.000
_cell.length_c   1.000
_cell.angle_alpha   90.00
_cell.angle_beta   90.00
_cell.angle_gamma   90.00
#
_symmetry.space_group_name_H-M   'P 1'
#
loop_
_entity.id
_entity.type
_entity.pdbx_description
1 polymer ?
#
loop_
_entity_poly.entity_id
_entity_poly.type
_entity_poly.pdbx_seq_one_letter_code
_entity_poly.pdbx_strand_id
1 'polypeptide(L)'
;MRQALASRRDRRLNDWKEIAAFFGRDERTVRRWERQRGLPVHRISGGARNLVFADTDELEQWLLGDRAAPAEASPAEAAAWELDGTPRVPAADTVRASRVSGFHRPGPIIAGVTALLAVIAVTGILSMRGAPIPPGGTAYRPDPKVQDLYLDAVYYLETRQASGLNRAMQLLTEATTLDPKYADAYAKLADTYNMVSQFT
;
A
#
# COMPACT_ATOMS: atom_id res chain seq x y z
N MET A 1 4.65 -41.25 1.16
CA MET A 1 5.03 -39.82 1.01
C MET A 1 3.88 -38.91 0.52
N ARG A 2 2.59 -39.27 0.71
CA ARG A 2 1.43 -38.46 0.25
C ARG A 2 0.72 -37.65 1.36
N GLN A 3 0.96 -37.94 2.63
CA GLN A 3 0.20 -37.33 3.74
C GLN A 3 0.70 -35.93 4.17
N ALA A 4 1.98 -35.58 3.95
CA ALA A 4 2.54 -34.28 4.37
C ALA A 4 2.10 -33.08 3.51
N LEU A 5 1.62 -33.32 2.29
CA LEU A 5 1.07 -32.28 1.41
C LEU A 5 -0.39 -31.97 1.75
N ALA A 6 -1.18 -32.97 2.15
CA ALA A 6 -2.58 -32.79 2.53
C ALA A 6 -2.71 -31.90 3.79
N SER A 7 -1.86 -32.11 4.78
CA SER A 7 -1.80 -31.26 5.99
C SER A 7 -1.36 -29.81 5.74
N ARG A 8 -0.78 -29.51 4.56
CA ARG A 8 -0.45 -28.13 4.16
C ARG A 8 -1.59 -27.45 3.40
N ARG A 9 -2.43 -28.23 2.72
CA ARG A 9 -3.61 -27.75 1.96
C ARG A 9 -4.79 -27.39 2.85
N ASP A 10 -4.90 -28.02 4.02
CA ASP A 10 -5.94 -27.75 5.02
C ASP A 10 -5.53 -26.67 6.05
N ARG A 11 -4.52 -25.85 5.73
CA ARG A 11 -4.02 -24.79 6.62
C ARG A 11 -4.78 -23.48 6.37
N ARG A 12 -5.37 -22.92 7.43
CA ARG A 12 -5.97 -21.58 7.42
C ARG A 12 -4.87 -20.51 7.53
N LEU A 13 -4.85 -19.55 6.62
CA LEU A 13 -3.93 -18.42 6.60
C LEU A 13 -4.63 -17.24 7.27
N ASN A 14 -4.08 -16.72 8.36
CA ASN A 14 -4.78 -15.76 9.24
C ASN A 14 -4.32 -14.31 9.06
N ASP A 15 -3.45 -14.06 8.08
CA ASP A 15 -2.91 -12.73 7.81
C ASP A 15 -2.66 -12.52 6.31
N TRP A 16 -2.74 -11.27 5.85
CA TRP A 16 -2.43 -10.87 4.48
C TRP A 16 -1.03 -11.30 4.06
N LYS A 17 -0.07 -11.25 4.99
CA LYS A 17 1.31 -11.67 4.74
C LYS A 17 1.43 -13.17 4.48
N GLU A 18 0.67 -14.00 5.21
CA GLU A 18 0.64 -15.44 4.99
C GLU A 18 -0.01 -15.78 3.63
N ILE A 19 -1.10 -15.09 3.28
CA ILE A 19 -1.75 -15.22 1.97
C ILE A 19 -0.80 -14.79 0.83
N ALA A 20 -0.07 -13.69 1.03
CA ALA A 20 0.92 -13.20 0.07
C ALA A 20 2.09 -14.19 -0.11
N ALA A 21 2.57 -14.78 0.98
CA ALA A 21 3.60 -15.81 0.96
C ALA A 21 3.14 -17.08 0.22
N PHE A 22 1.86 -17.45 0.35
CA PHE A 22 1.27 -18.57 -0.38
C PHE A 22 1.32 -18.37 -1.91
N PHE A 23 1.01 -17.16 -2.39
CA PHE A 23 1.09 -16.82 -3.82
C PHE A 23 2.50 -16.45 -4.31
N GLY A 24 3.47 -16.26 -3.41
CA GLY A 24 4.78 -15.72 -3.74
C GLY A 24 4.71 -14.29 -4.32
N ARG A 25 3.74 -13.49 -3.88
CA ARG A 25 3.49 -12.10 -4.33
C ARG A 25 3.47 -11.13 -3.16
N ASP A 26 3.38 -9.83 -3.45
CA ASP A 26 3.26 -8.77 -2.44
C ASP A 26 1.82 -8.62 -1.92
N GLU A 27 1.66 -8.24 -0.65
CA GLU A 27 0.35 -8.01 -0.02
C GLU A 27 -0.54 -7.05 -0.81
N ARG A 28 0.04 -5.99 -1.41
CA ARG A 28 -0.74 -5.00 -2.18
C ARG A 28 -1.38 -5.61 -3.43
N THR A 29 -0.70 -6.57 -4.05
CA THR A 29 -1.23 -7.32 -5.19
C THR A 29 -2.40 -8.21 -4.76
N VAL A 30 -2.26 -8.91 -3.63
CA VAL A 30 -3.32 -9.77 -3.08
C VAL A 30 -4.55 -8.95 -2.66
N ARG A 31 -4.36 -7.82 -1.97
CA ARG A 31 -5.45 -6.88 -1.61
C ARG A 31 -6.12 -6.24 -2.82
N ARG A 32 -5.41 -6.15 -3.95
CA ARG A 32 -5.98 -5.71 -5.23
C ARG A 32 -6.80 -6.84 -5.87
N TRP A 33 -6.34 -8.09 -5.78
CA TRP A 33 -7.08 -9.25 -6.28
C TRP A 33 -8.37 -9.50 -5.51
N GLU A 34 -8.41 -9.28 -4.19
CA GLU A 34 -9.67 -9.29 -3.42
C GLU A 34 -10.69 -8.33 -4.04
N ARG A 35 -10.30 -7.06 -4.31
CA ARG A 35 -11.21 -6.04 -4.82
C ARG A 35 -11.57 -6.16 -6.30
N GLN A 36 -10.67 -6.66 -7.13
CA GLN A 36 -10.82 -6.66 -8.60
C GLN A 36 -11.15 -8.03 -9.20
N ARG A 37 -10.78 -9.11 -8.51
CA ARG A 37 -10.93 -10.49 -8.99
C ARG A 37 -11.70 -11.38 -8.02
N GLY A 38 -12.17 -10.83 -6.91
CA GLY A 38 -12.96 -11.56 -5.92
C GLY A 38 -12.20 -12.71 -5.27
N LEU A 39 -10.93 -12.49 -4.88
CA LEU A 39 -10.15 -13.48 -4.14
C LEU A 39 -10.93 -13.92 -2.90
N PRO A 40 -11.12 -15.24 -2.66
CA PRO A 40 -11.86 -15.74 -1.50
C PRO A 40 -11.07 -15.45 -0.22
N VAL A 41 -11.47 -14.38 0.43
CA VAL A 41 -10.87 -13.87 1.66
C VAL A 41 -12.01 -13.56 2.62
N HIS A 42 -12.02 -14.27 3.74
CA HIS A 42 -13.08 -14.19 4.72
C HIS A 42 -12.71 -13.20 5.82
N ARG A 43 -13.69 -12.38 6.21
CA ARG A 43 -13.54 -11.39 7.28
C ARG A 43 -14.42 -11.81 8.46
N ILE A 44 -13.82 -11.97 9.64
CA ILE A 44 -14.58 -12.32 10.84
C ILE A 44 -15.24 -11.04 11.36
N SER A 45 -16.53 -10.89 11.08
CA SER A 45 -17.37 -9.82 11.60
C SER A 45 -17.71 -10.11 13.06
N GLY A 46 -16.92 -9.61 14.02
CA GLY A 46 -17.24 -9.90 15.44
C GLY A 46 -16.31 -9.39 16.55
N GLY A 47 -15.20 -8.71 16.25
CA GLY A 47 -14.36 -8.09 17.29
C GLY A 47 -13.09 -7.49 16.72
N ALA A 48 -12.79 -6.23 17.09
CA ALA A 48 -11.64 -5.43 16.67
C ALA A 48 -11.36 -5.47 15.15
N ARG A 49 -12.00 -4.56 14.40
CA ARG A 49 -11.76 -4.20 12.99
C ARG A 49 -10.64 -5.00 12.28
N ASN A 50 -11.05 -5.87 11.36
CA ASN A 50 -10.23 -6.39 10.25
C ASN A 50 -9.32 -7.60 10.52
N LEU A 51 -9.80 -8.61 11.27
CA LEU A 51 -9.17 -9.93 11.29
C LEU A 51 -9.59 -10.71 10.02
N VAL A 52 -8.62 -11.01 9.16
CA VAL A 52 -8.81 -11.58 7.83
C VAL A 52 -8.20 -12.98 7.77
N PHE A 53 -8.92 -13.96 7.23
CA PHE A 53 -8.38 -15.29 7.00
C PHE A 53 -8.75 -15.82 5.61
N ALA A 54 -7.96 -16.77 5.09
CA ALA A 54 -8.25 -17.51 3.88
C ALA A 54 -7.85 -18.97 4.04
N ASP A 55 -8.67 -19.88 3.51
CA ASP A 55 -8.40 -21.31 3.54
C ASP A 55 -7.58 -21.69 2.29
N THR A 56 -6.50 -22.44 2.49
CA THR A 56 -5.52 -22.72 1.41
C THR A 56 -6.18 -23.47 0.23
N ASP A 57 -7.12 -24.38 0.50
CA ASP A 57 -7.89 -25.09 -0.53
C ASP A 57 -8.75 -24.15 -1.41
N GLU A 58 -9.39 -23.14 -0.83
CA GLU A 58 -10.17 -22.15 -1.58
C GLU A 58 -9.28 -21.29 -2.48
N LEU A 59 -8.09 -20.93 -1.99
CA LEU A 59 -7.08 -20.19 -2.77
C LEU A 59 -6.54 -21.04 -3.93
N GLU A 60 -6.30 -22.34 -3.73
CA GLU A 60 -5.90 -23.27 -4.78
C GLU A 60 -7.02 -23.45 -5.82
N GLN A 61 -8.28 -23.61 -5.38
CA GLN A 61 -9.43 -23.74 -6.26
C GLN A 61 -9.67 -22.48 -7.08
N TRP A 62 -9.51 -21.30 -6.48
CA TRP A 62 -9.58 -20.03 -7.21
C TRP A 62 -8.45 -19.91 -8.24
N LEU A 63 -7.23 -20.36 -7.92
CA LEU A 63 -6.11 -20.38 -8.87
C LEU A 63 -6.35 -21.37 -10.01
N LEU A 64 -6.91 -22.54 -9.71
CA LEU A 64 -7.32 -23.55 -10.69
C LEU A 64 -8.46 -23.04 -11.58
N GLY A 65 -9.40 -22.28 -11.02
CA GLY A 65 -10.51 -21.63 -11.73
C GLY A 65 -10.07 -20.47 -12.63
N ASP A 66 -9.15 -19.62 -12.17
CA ASP A 66 -8.56 -18.53 -12.99
C ASP A 66 -7.67 -19.11 -14.12
N ARG A 67 -7.03 -20.27 -13.89
CA ARG A 67 -6.27 -20.99 -14.91
C ARG A 67 -7.14 -21.77 -15.89
N ALA A 68 -8.38 -22.07 -15.51
CA ALA A 68 -9.42 -22.67 -16.35
C ALA A 68 -10.24 -21.62 -17.13
N ALA A 69 -10.05 -20.32 -16.88
CA ALA A 69 -10.57 -19.27 -17.75
C ALA A 69 -9.66 -19.16 -18.98
N PRO A 70 -10.10 -19.61 -20.17
CA PRO A 70 -9.23 -19.70 -21.33
C PRO A 70 -8.91 -18.31 -21.87
N ALA A 71 -7.64 -18.12 -22.24
CA ALA A 71 -7.34 -17.28 -23.38
C ALA A 71 -8.13 -17.80 -24.60
N GLU A 72 -8.73 -16.85 -25.33
CA GLU A 72 -9.44 -16.97 -26.62
C GLU A 72 -10.94 -17.31 -26.60
N ALA A 73 -11.77 -16.28 -26.84
CA ALA A 73 -12.66 -16.20 -28.02
C ALA A 73 -13.59 -14.96 -27.93
N SER A 74 -13.35 -13.98 -28.81
CA SER A 74 -14.44 -13.29 -29.49
C SER A 74 -14.44 -13.88 -30.90
N PRO A 75 -15.56 -14.42 -31.40
CA PRO A 75 -16.41 -13.60 -32.26
C PRO A 75 -17.93 -13.82 -32.07
N ALA A 76 -18.64 -12.70 -32.13
CA ALA A 76 -19.90 -12.47 -32.84
C ALA A 76 -20.98 -13.58 -32.90
N GLU A 77 -22.13 -13.22 -32.32
CA GLU A 77 -23.43 -13.14 -33.02
C GLU A 77 -24.27 -14.41 -33.18
N ALA A 78 -25.44 -14.37 -32.52
CA ALA A 78 -26.78 -14.78 -32.98
C ALA A 78 -27.59 -15.32 -31.78
N ALA A 79 -28.88 -15.05 -31.60
CA ALA A 79 -29.83 -14.14 -32.20
C ALA A 79 -31.14 -14.30 -31.40
N ALA A 80 -32.03 -13.31 -31.57
CA ALA A 80 -33.46 -13.49 -31.70
C ALA A 80 -34.27 -14.01 -30.50
N TRP A 81 -34.93 -13.09 -29.81
CA TRP A 81 -36.38 -13.16 -29.64
C TRP A 81 -36.97 -11.86 -30.18
N GLU A 82 -37.41 -11.86 -31.44
CA GLU A 82 -38.38 -10.89 -31.97
C GLU A 82 -39.79 -11.40 -31.65
N LEU A 83 -40.72 -10.51 -31.28
CA LEU A 83 -41.82 -10.10 -32.17
C LEU A 83 -42.83 -9.16 -31.46
N ASP A 84 -43.03 -8.01 -32.13
CA ASP A 84 -44.31 -7.32 -32.42
C ASP A 84 -44.85 -6.17 -31.52
N GLY A 85 -45.26 -5.06 -32.19
CA GLY A 85 -46.17 -4.02 -31.66
C GLY A 85 -45.68 -2.56 -31.48
N THR A 86 -45.52 -1.79 -32.57
CA THR A 86 -45.37 -0.29 -32.64
C THR A 86 -46.59 0.52 -32.09
N PRO A 87 -46.61 1.89 -31.89
CA PRO A 87 -45.70 2.95 -32.42
C PRO A 87 -45.31 4.17 -31.50
N ARG A 88 -44.15 4.75 -31.85
CA ARG A 88 -43.76 6.20 -31.94
C ARG A 88 -44.19 7.25 -30.88
N VAL A 89 -43.18 7.87 -30.25
CA VAL A 89 -43.19 9.30 -29.86
C VAL A 89 -41.83 9.92 -30.23
N PRO A 90 -41.75 11.07 -30.94
CA PRO A 90 -40.50 11.70 -31.30
C PRO A 90 -40.08 12.79 -30.28
N ALA A 91 -38.76 13.06 -30.29
CA ALA A 91 -38.09 14.25 -29.78
C ALA A 91 -37.98 14.41 -28.26
N ALA A 92 -36.78 14.11 -27.74
CA ALA A 92 -36.07 15.06 -26.91
C ALA A 92 -34.57 14.81 -27.07
N ASP A 93 -33.87 15.86 -27.48
CA ASP A 93 -32.43 15.93 -27.65
C ASP A 93 -31.69 15.39 -26.41
N THR A 94 -30.99 14.28 -26.58
CA THR A 94 -29.88 13.95 -25.70
C THR A 94 -28.62 14.05 -26.54
N VAL A 95 -27.85 15.09 -26.21
CA VAL A 95 -26.49 15.33 -26.65
C VAL A 95 -25.78 13.99 -26.79
N ARG A 96 -25.46 13.65 -28.04
CA ARG A 96 -24.59 12.54 -28.40
C ARG A 96 -23.23 12.83 -27.79
N ALA A 97 -23.04 12.41 -26.53
CA ALA A 97 -21.74 12.34 -25.92
C ALA A 97 -20.94 11.38 -26.81
N SER A 98 -20.13 11.99 -27.66
CA SER A 98 -19.05 11.36 -28.38
C SER A 98 -18.23 10.56 -27.37
N ARG A 99 -18.48 9.25 -27.31
CA ARG A 99 -17.57 8.28 -26.68
C ARG A 99 -16.33 8.17 -27.57
N VAL A 100 -15.56 9.25 -27.61
CA VAL A 100 -14.14 9.22 -27.96
C VAL A 100 -13.41 9.13 -26.64
N SER A 101 -13.21 7.91 -26.16
CA SER A 101 -12.17 7.61 -25.19
C SER A 101 -11.59 6.28 -25.60
N GLY A 102 -10.76 6.35 -26.64
CA GLY A 102 -10.00 5.24 -27.13
C GLY A 102 -9.27 4.56 -25.99
N PHE A 103 -9.62 3.30 -25.76
CA PHE A 103 -8.72 2.31 -25.20
C PHE A 103 -7.43 2.39 -26.02
N HIS A 104 -6.47 3.17 -25.54
CA HIS A 104 -5.11 3.09 -26.03
C HIS A 104 -4.65 1.70 -25.61
N ARG A 105 -4.67 0.75 -26.55
CA ARG A 105 -3.83 -0.44 -26.49
C ARG A 105 -2.42 0.07 -26.69
N PRO A 106 -1.56 0.16 -25.66
CA PRO A 106 -0.16 0.30 -25.97
C PRO A 106 0.28 -1.03 -26.59
N GLY A 107 0.78 -0.96 -27.82
CA GLY A 107 1.40 -2.10 -28.49
C GLY A 107 2.62 -2.66 -27.71
N PRO A 108 3.34 -3.65 -28.28
CA PRO A 108 4.37 -4.46 -27.60
C PRO A 108 5.64 -3.71 -27.16
N ILE A 109 5.62 -2.38 -27.07
CA ILE A 109 6.73 -1.56 -26.57
C ILE A 109 6.73 -1.51 -25.03
N ILE A 110 5.55 -1.58 -24.37
CA ILE A 110 5.49 -1.56 -22.89
C ILE A 110 6.01 -2.88 -22.27
N ALA A 111 5.84 -4.01 -22.95
CA ALA A 111 6.40 -5.29 -22.51
C ALA A 111 7.95 -5.28 -22.50
N GLY A 112 8.57 -4.61 -23.49
CA GLY A 112 10.04 -4.46 -23.55
C GLY A 112 10.60 -3.59 -22.43
N VAL A 113 9.98 -2.43 -22.14
CA VAL A 113 10.43 -1.51 -21.09
C VAL A 113 10.23 -2.10 -19.70
N THR A 114 9.12 -2.81 -19.47
CA THR A 114 8.88 -3.50 -18.18
C THR A 114 9.82 -4.68 -17.96
N ALA A 115 10.12 -5.46 -19.00
CA ALA A 115 11.14 -6.50 -18.93
C ALA A 115 12.54 -5.91 -18.67
N LEU A 116 12.88 -4.78 -19.31
CA LEU A 116 14.16 -4.10 -19.10
C LEU A 116 14.27 -3.54 -17.67
N LEU A 117 13.23 -2.89 -17.14
CA LEU A 117 13.18 -2.41 -15.75
C LEU A 117 13.24 -3.57 -14.75
N ALA A 118 12.60 -4.71 -15.04
CA ALA A 118 12.70 -5.90 -14.21
C ALA A 118 14.10 -6.50 -14.22
N VAL A 119 14.78 -6.55 -15.38
CA VAL A 119 16.18 -6.99 -15.47
C VAL A 119 17.11 -6.05 -14.74
N ILE A 120 16.94 -4.73 -14.86
CA ILE A 120 17.70 -3.71 -14.11
C ILE A 120 17.48 -3.85 -12.60
N ALA A 121 16.23 -4.08 -12.18
CA ALA A 121 15.91 -4.30 -10.77
C ALA A 121 16.56 -5.59 -10.23
N VAL A 122 16.47 -6.69 -10.98
CA VAL A 122 17.06 -7.99 -10.57
C VAL A 122 18.59 -7.94 -10.57
N THR A 123 19.21 -7.32 -11.58
CA THR A 123 20.68 -7.12 -11.61
C THR A 123 21.16 -6.16 -10.52
N GLY A 124 20.39 -5.12 -10.20
CA GLY A 124 20.65 -4.25 -9.06
C GLY A 124 20.60 -5.00 -7.73
N ILE A 125 19.56 -5.83 -7.53
CA ILE A 125 19.42 -6.66 -6.32
C ILE A 125 20.54 -7.69 -6.21
N LEU A 126 20.95 -8.34 -7.32
CA LEU A 126 22.08 -9.28 -7.31
C LEU A 126 23.40 -8.59 -7.00
N SER A 127 23.63 -7.38 -7.53
CA SER A 127 24.82 -6.58 -7.27
C SER A 127 24.92 -6.11 -5.81
N MET A 128 23.76 -5.88 -5.16
CA MET A 128 23.71 -5.50 -3.74
C MET A 128 23.95 -6.66 -2.77
N ARG A 129 23.94 -7.92 -3.21
CA ARG A 129 24.18 -9.07 -2.32
C ARG A 129 25.63 -9.21 -1.83
N GLY A 130 26.58 -8.54 -2.49
CA GLY A 130 27.98 -8.48 -2.09
C GLY A 130 28.43 -7.11 -1.60
N ALA A 131 27.52 -6.12 -1.53
CA ALA A 131 27.87 -4.80 -1.05
C ALA A 131 28.18 -4.88 0.46
N PRO A 132 29.37 -4.48 0.92
CA PRO A 132 29.62 -4.34 2.34
C PRO A 132 28.57 -3.37 2.88
N ILE A 133 27.83 -3.79 3.91
CA ILE A 133 26.91 -2.91 4.63
C ILE A 133 27.76 -1.69 5.00
N PRO A 134 27.48 -0.48 4.45
CA PRO A 134 28.23 0.69 4.84
C PRO A 134 28.16 0.75 6.37
N PRO A 135 29.29 0.97 7.07
CA PRO A 135 29.28 1.01 8.51
C PRO A 135 28.14 1.93 8.92
N GLY A 136 27.18 1.41 9.69
CA GLY A 136 26.04 2.18 10.14
C GLY A 136 26.58 3.48 10.70
N GLY A 137 26.16 4.61 10.12
CA GLY A 137 26.76 5.91 10.40
C GLY A 137 26.95 6.09 11.90
N THR A 138 28.08 6.66 12.32
CA THR A 138 28.36 6.86 13.75
C THR A 138 27.15 7.48 14.41
N ALA A 139 26.60 6.81 15.42
CA ALA A 139 25.44 7.30 16.16
C ALA A 139 25.75 8.74 16.59
N TYR A 140 24.99 9.68 16.03
CA TYR A 140 25.22 11.09 16.27
C TYR A 140 24.96 11.36 17.76
N ARG A 141 25.95 11.97 18.42
CA ARG A 141 25.91 12.28 19.85
C ARG A 141 25.96 13.79 20.00
N PRO A 142 24.87 14.45 20.42
CA PRO A 142 24.85 15.89 20.60
C PRO A 142 25.76 16.31 21.76
N ASP A 143 26.16 17.58 21.76
CA ASP A 143 26.81 18.21 22.91
C ASP A 143 25.89 18.09 24.14
N PRO A 144 26.41 17.75 25.34
CA PRO A 144 25.64 17.74 26.58
C PRO A 144 24.74 18.96 26.78
N LYS A 145 25.22 20.17 26.45
CA LYS A 145 24.43 21.40 26.60
C LYS A 145 23.19 21.42 25.70
N VAL A 146 23.31 20.92 24.48
CA VAL A 146 22.20 20.84 23.52
C VAL A 146 21.21 19.76 23.94
N GLN A 147 21.73 18.66 24.48
CA GLN A 147 20.92 17.60 25.06
C GLN A 147 20.09 18.10 26.25
N ASP A 148 20.67 18.92 27.12
CA ASP A 148 19.96 19.49 28.27
C ASP A 148 18.83 20.43 27.83
N LEU A 149 19.08 21.32 26.86
CA LEU A 149 18.06 22.19 26.27
C LEU A 149 16.89 21.38 25.67
N TYR A 150 17.19 20.25 25.03
CA TYR A 150 16.18 19.35 24.49
C TYR A 150 15.34 18.70 25.60
N LEU A 151 15.98 18.21 26.66
CA LEU A 151 15.28 17.60 27.80
C LEU A 151 14.38 18.62 28.51
N ASP A 152 14.87 19.84 28.72
CA ASP A 152 14.07 20.94 29.27
C ASP A 152 12.86 21.23 28.39
N ALA A 153 13.05 21.27 27.05
CA ALA A 153 11.94 21.47 26.14
C ALA A 153 10.90 20.34 26.19
N VAL A 154 11.36 19.08 26.28
CA VAL A 154 10.48 17.90 26.43
C VAL A 154 9.66 18.02 27.71
N TYR A 155 10.29 18.43 28.82
CA TYR A 155 9.60 18.65 30.08
C TYR A 155 8.48 19.70 29.95
N TYR A 156 8.77 20.85 29.34
CA TYR A 156 7.74 21.88 29.14
C TYR A 156 6.65 21.44 28.15
N LEU A 157 6.93 20.55 27.19
CA LEU A 157 5.93 19.96 26.29
C LEU A 157 4.93 19.07 27.03
N GLU A 158 5.40 18.26 27.99
CA GLU A 158 4.54 17.35 28.75
C GLU A 158 3.48 18.07 29.57
N THR A 159 3.74 19.32 29.97
CA THR A 159 2.77 20.12 30.72
C THR A 159 1.49 20.44 29.95
N ARG A 160 1.47 20.24 28.61
CA ARG A 160 0.33 20.50 27.69
C ARG A 160 -0.37 21.86 27.87
N GLN A 161 0.32 22.84 28.43
CA GLN A 161 -0.18 24.21 28.61
C GLN A 161 0.34 25.11 27.48
N ALA A 162 -0.48 26.05 27.02
CA ALA A 162 -0.09 26.99 25.96
C ALA A 162 1.18 27.81 26.30
N SER A 163 1.36 28.18 27.58
CA SER A 163 2.58 28.85 28.07
C SER A 163 3.81 27.94 28.02
N GLY A 164 3.67 26.67 28.38
CA GLY A 164 4.73 25.65 28.30
C GLY A 164 5.19 25.39 26.87
N LEU A 165 4.25 25.36 25.92
CA LEU A 165 4.57 25.17 24.50
C LEU A 165 5.42 26.31 23.93
N ASN A 166 5.10 27.57 24.28
CA ASN A 166 5.92 28.72 23.86
C ASN A 166 7.35 28.63 24.41
N ARG A 167 7.51 28.18 25.66
CA ARG A 167 8.84 27.98 26.25
C ARG A 167 9.59 26.84 25.57
N ALA A 168 8.92 25.73 25.27
CA ALA A 168 9.52 24.61 24.56
C ALA A 168 9.99 24.99 23.15
N MET A 169 9.22 25.79 22.40
CA MET A 169 9.64 26.29 21.08
C MET A 169 10.94 27.10 21.17
N GLN A 170 11.07 27.97 22.18
CA GLN A 170 12.29 28.77 22.37
C GLN A 170 13.50 27.88 22.64
N LEU A 171 13.37 26.92 23.56
CA LEU A 171 14.44 25.99 23.93
C LEU A 171 14.87 25.10 22.75
N LEU A 172 13.92 24.59 21.97
CA LEU A 172 14.22 23.79 20.78
C LEU A 172 14.86 24.63 19.68
N THR A 173 14.42 25.88 19.51
CA THR A 173 15.06 26.79 18.57
C THR A 173 16.51 27.02 18.97
N GLU A 174 16.78 27.28 20.25
CA GLU A 174 18.15 27.41 20.77
C GLU A 174 18.98 26.14 20.60
N ALA A 175 18.39 24.96 20.82
CA ALA A 175 19.06 23.69 20.56
C ALA A 175 19.48 23.54 19.08
N THR A 176 18.59 23.90 18.14
CA THR A 176 18.88 23.82 16.70
C THR A 176 19.88 24.86 16.20
N THR A 177 19.98 26.02 16.86
CA THR A 177 20.99 27.03 16.52
C THR A 177 22.37 26.64 17.02
N LEU A 178 22.45 26.00 18.20
CA LEU A 178 23.69 25.49 18.76
C LEU A 178 24.20 24.25 18.02
N ASP A 179 23.31 23.33 17.64
CA ASP A 179 23.67 22.18 16.83
C ASP A 179 22.71 21.93 15.65
N PRO A 180 23.08 22.40 14.45
CA PRO A 180 22.28 22.19 13.24
C PRO A 180 22.17 20.73 12.79
N LYS A 181 22.97 19.80 13.34
CA LYS A 181 22.92 18.38 13.00
C LYS A 181 21.98 17.58 13.91
N TYR A 182 21.42 18.21 14.95
CA TYR A 182 20.58 17.51 15.91
C TYR A 182 19.16 17.27 15.38
N ALA A 183 18.97 16.13 14.71
CA ALA A 183 17.72 15.76 14.06
C ALA A 183 16.51 15.72 15.01
N ASP A 184 16.71 15.21 16.24
CA ASP A 184 15.61 15.04 17.20
C ASP A 184 15.02 16.39 17.65
N ALA A 185 15.84 17.45 17.74
CA ALA A 185 15.36 18.79 18.08
C ALA A 185 14.45 19.36 16.99
N TYR A 186 14.79 19.17 15.70
CA TYR A 186 13.91 19.57 14.59
C TYR A 186 12.59 18.80 14.59
N ALA A 187 12.64 17.48 14.82
CA ALA A 187 11.43 16.65 14.91
C ALA A 187 10.51 17.14 16.04
N LYS A 188 11.08 17.38 17.23
CA LYS A 188 10.32 17.88 18.39
C LYS A 188 9.75 19.27 18.17
N LEU A 189 10.46 20.13 17.44
CA LEU A 189 10.01 21.48 17.11
C LEU A 189 8.79 21.44 16.16
N ALA A 190 8.79 20.51 15.20
CA ALA A 190 7.61 20.25 14.35
C ALA A 190 6.41 19.76 15.17
N ASP A 191 6.62 18.82 16.10
CA ASP A 191 5.56 18.36 17.01
C ASP A 191 5.00 19.51 17.86
N THR A 192 5.89 20.40 18.32
CA THR A 192 5.50 21.57 19.12
C THR A 192 4.59 22.51 18.32
N TYR A 193 4.92 22.81 17.06
CA TYR A 193 4.05 23.62 16.20
C TYR A 193 2.68 22.99 15.96
N ASN A 194 2.63 21.67 15.75
CA ASN A 194 1.37 20.93 15.60
C ASN A 194 0.50 20.97 16.87
N MET A 195 1.12 21.17 18.02
CA MET A 195 0.43 21.22 19.30
C MET A 195 -0.03 22.64 19.63
N VAL A 196 0.77 23.66 19.34
CA VAL A 196 0.39 25.08 19.51
C VAL A 196 -0.86 25.42 18.67
N SER A 197 -0.97 24.86 17.47
CA SER A 197 -2.15 25.07 16.60
C SER A 197 -3.46 24.54 17.20
N GLN A 198 -3.42 23.66 18.21
CA GLN A 198 -4.62 23.18 18.90
C GLN A 198 -5.16 24.20 19.93
N PHE A 199 -4.33 25.19 20.30
CA PHE A 199 -4.65 26.19 21.32
C PHE A 199 -4.89 27.61 20.77
N THR A 200 -4.80 27.79 19.44
CA THR A 200 -5.13 29.03 18.74
C THR A 200 -6.46 28.88 18.03
#